data_AF-A0A7C2EIK0-F1
#
_entry.id   AF-A0A7C2EIK0-F1
#
_cell.length_a   1.000
_cell.length_b   1.000
_cell.length_c   1.000
_cell.angle_alpha   90.00
_cell.angle_beta   90.00
_cell.angle_gamma   90.00
#
_symmetry.space_group_name_H-M   'P 1'
#
loop_
_entity.id
_entity.type
_entity.pdbx_description
1 polymer ?
#
loop_
_entity_poly.entity_id
_entity_poly.type
_entity_poly.pdbx_seq_one_letter_code
_entity_poly.pdbx_strand_id
1 'polypeptide(L)' 'AERIGWERFFELTGLPFTHHLVDDYRLAYDTYRTSTLFRYTDAAWAVSKAAGGIK' A
#
# COMPACT_ATOMS: atom_id res chain seq x y z
N ALA A 1 -4.62 4.76 10.12
CA ALA A 1 -4.84 4.61 8.66
C ALA A 1 -6.24 4.04 8.34
N GLU A 2 -6.78 3.13 9.14
CA GLU A 2 -7.99 2.34 8.80
C GLU A 2 -9.20 3.14 8.26
N ARG A 3 -9.49 4.33 8.81
CA ARG A 3 -10.58 5.18 8.30
C ARG A 3 -10.31 5.78 6.91
N ILE A 4 -9.08 6.16 6.63
CA ILE A 4 -8.69 6.88 5.41
C ILE A 4 -7.99 5.99 4.37
N GLY A 5 -7.63 4.77 4.73
CA GLY A 5 -6.76 3.90 3.93
C GLY A 5 -5.29 4.29 4.04
N TRP A 6 -4.41 3.32 3.79
CA TRP A 6 -2.96 3.56 3.76
C TRP A 6 -2.55 4.48 2.62
N GLU A 7 -3.29 4.47 1.50
CA GLU A 7 -2.95 5.31 0.35
C GLU A 7 -3.05 6.80 0.70
N ARG A 8 -4.12 7.20 1.38
CA ARG A 8 -4.31 8.59 1.83
C ARG A 8 -3.38 8.95 2.99
N PHE A 9 -2.99 7.97 3.81
CA PHE A 9 -2.04 8.20 4.91
C PHE A 9 -0.67 8.62 4.39
N PHE A 10 -0.10 7.89 3.41
CA PHE A 10 1.20 8.23 2.83
C PHE A 10 1.17 9.55 2.06
N GLU A 11 0.06 9.86 1.39
CA GLU A 11 -0.14 11.15 0.73
C GLU A 11 -0.14 12.33 1.72
N LEU A 12 -0.88 12.22 2.82
CA LEU A 12 -1.01 13.30 3.82
C LEU A 12 0.26 13.51 4.65
N THR A 13 1.01 12.44 4.89
CA THR A 13 2.24 12.48 5.70
C THR A 13 3.48 12.82 4.89
N GLY A 14 3.40 12.74 3.56
CA GLY A 14 4.54 12.94 2.66
C GLY A 14 5.63 11.87 2.79
N LEU A 15 5.32 10.74 3.42
CA LEU A 15 6.26 9.64 3.61
C LEU A 15 6.34 8.78 2.34
N PRO A 16 7.55 8.41 1.87
CA PRO A 16 7.68 7.53 0.73
C PRO A 16 7.31 6.09 1.11
N PHE A 17 6.43 5.47 0.32
CA PHE A 17 6.16 4.04 0.43
C PHE A 17 7.29 3.24 -0.23
N THR A 18 7.81 2.22 0.45
CA THR A 18 8.86 1.34 -0.07
C THR A 18 8.50 -0.13 0.16
N HIS A 19 9.10 -1.03 -0.61
CA HIS A 19 8.85 -2.48 -0.50
C HIS A 19 9.22 -3.05 0.88
N HIS A 20 10.14 -2.42 1.62
CA HIS A 20 10.51 -2.81 2.98
C HIS A 20 9.36 -2.73 3.99
N LEU A 21 8.28 -2.02 3.64
CA LEU A 21 7.08 -1.91 4.47
C LEU A 21 6.06 -3.02 4.20
N VAL A 22 6.30 -3.87 3.20
CA VAL A 22 5.47 -5.03 2.88
C VAL A 22 5.97 -6.21 3.70
N ASP A 23 5.06 -6.85 4.43
CA ASP A 23 5.38 -8.04 5.22
C ASP A 23 5.76 -9.22 4.30
N ASP A 24 6.79 -9.96 4.67
CA ASP A 24 7.32 -11.16 3.99
C ASP A 24 7.47 -12.37 4.94
N TYR A 25 6.99 -12.28 6.18
CA TYR A 25 7.08 -13.35 7.16
C TYR A 25 5.94 -14.39 7.00
N ARG A 26 5.96 -15.45 7.82
CA ARG A 26 5.12 -16.67 7.69
C ARG A 26 3.60 -16.43 7.55
N LEU A 27 3.08 -15.28 7.99
CA LEU A 27 1.66 -14.91 7.94
C LEU A 27 1.42 -13.60 7.15
N ALA A 28 2.34 -13.23 6.26
CA ALA A 28 2.27 -11.99 5.49
C ALA A 28 0.98 -11.85 4.66
N TYR A 29 0.36 -12.96 4.28
CA TYR A 29 -0.87 -12.97 3.49
C TYR A 29 -2.01 -12.15 4.12
N ASP A 30 -2.12 -12.16 5.45
CA ASP A 30 -3.18 -11.43 6.18
C ASP A 30 -2.97 -9.90 6.16
N THR A 31 -1.75 -9.44 5.85
CA THR A 31 -1.42 -8.02 5.73
C THR A 31 -1.73 -7.44 4.36
N TYR A 32 -1.87 -8.31 3.35
CA TYR A 32 -2.13 -7.90 1.98
C TYR A 32 -3.58 -7.48 1.79
N ARG A 33 -3.81 -6.55 0.86
CA ARG A 33 -5.17 -6.18 0.48
C ARG A 33 -5.77 -7.26 -0.42
N THR A 34 -6.79 -7.95 0.08
CA THR A 34 -7.54 -9.01 -0.64
C THR A 34 -8.91 -8.53 -1.16
N SER A 35 -9.08 -7.22 -1.35
CA SER A 35 -10.32 -6.58 -1.81
C SER A 35 -10.04 -5.63 -2.98
N THR A 36 -11.06 -5.40 -3.82
CA THR A 36 -11.00 -4.44 -4.94
C THR A 36 -11.12 -2.98 -4.48
N LEU A 37 -11.39 -2.72 -3.20
CA LEU A 37 -11.61 -1.37 -2.66
C LEU A 37 -10.28 -0.65 -2.39
N PHE A 38 -9.91 0.25 -3.29
CA PHE A 38 -8.78 1.19 -3.13
C PHE A 38 -9.13 2.58 -3.66
N ARG A 39 -8.38 3.60 -3.24
CA ARG A 39 -8.54 4.98 -3.74
C ARG A 39 -7.44 5.32 -4.74
N TYR A 40 -7.81 5.94 -5.86
CA TYR A 40 -6.86 6.45 -6.85
C TYR A 40 -6.13 7.67 -6.29
N THR A 41 -4.89 7.46 -5.85
CA THR A 41 -3.98 8.50 -5.34
C THR A 41 -2.57 8.20 -5.86
N ASP A 42 -1.70 9.21 -5.92
CA ASP A 42 -0.30 9.00 -6.34
C ASP A 42 0.42 7.99 -5.44
N ALA A 43 0.11 8.00 -4.15
CA ALA A 43 0.62 7.04 -3.18
C ALA A 43 0.12 5.61 -3.45
N ALA A 44 -1.15 5.44 -3.85
CA ALA A 44 -1.67 4.13 -4.25
C ALA A 44 -0.88 3.56 -5.44
N TRP A 45 -0.53 4.40 -6.41
CA TRP A 45 0.24 3.99 -7.57
C TRP A 45 1.68 3.61 -7.20
N ALA A 46 2.29 4.31 -6.24
CA ALA A 46 3.60 3.96 -5.69
C ALA A 46 3.59 2.59 -5.00
N VAL A 47 2.52 2.29 -4.23
CA VAL A 47 2.31 0.97 -3.62
C VAL A 47 2.18 -0.11 -4.69
N SER A 48 1.37 0.11 -5.73
CA SER A 48 1.18 -0.88 -6.80
C SER A 48 2.45 -1.15 -7.61
N LYS A 49 3.30 -0.13 -7.81
CA LYS A 49 4.65 -0.33 -8.41
C LYS A 49 5.58 -1.09 -7.47
N ALA A 50 5.61 -0.74 -6.19
CA ALA A 50 6.46 -1.39 -5.19
C ALA A 50 6.11 -2.87 -4.99
N ALA A 51 4.83 -3.22 -5.09
CA ALA A 51 4.33 -4.59 -5.02
C ALA A 51 4.50 -5.37 -6.35
N GLY A 52 5.07 -4.77 -7.40
CA GLY A 52 5.31 -5.41 -8.70
C GLY A 52 4.05 -5.64 -9.54
N GLY A 53 2.92 -5.01 -9.19
CA GLY A 53 1.64 -5.19 -9.88
C GLY A 53 1.51 -4.39 -11.18
N ILE A 54 2.42 -3.43 -11.44
CA ILE A 54 2.39 -2.55 -12.61
C ILE A 54 3.81 -2.49 -13.18
N LYS A 55 3.98 -2.94 -14.43
CA LYS A 55 5.22 -2.81 -15.21
C LYS A 55 5.24 -1.52 -16.00
#